data_AF-A0A090WPI5-F1
#
_entry.id   AF-A0A090WPI5-F1
#
_cell.length_a   1.000
_cell.length_b   1.000
_cell.length_c   1.000
_cell.angle_alpha   90.00
_cell.angle_beta   90.00
_cell.angle_gamma   90.00
#
_symmetry.space_group_name_H-M   'P 1'
#
loop_
_entity.id
_entity.type
_entity.pdbx_description
1 polymer ?
#
loop_
_entity_poly.entity_id
_entity_poly.type
_entity_poly.pdbx_seq_one_letter_code
_entity_poly.pdbx_strand_id
1 'polypeptide(L)'
;MKHKIKILVLALTFTLLMPAGAACQGGVPVYDNTNFISFVKSLLESGKQTSQLLKTVKFLEQQKENIDKVNDVIKQLKAVQELANNNQRLFDIVQSDLREIFNSPPISNQKK
;
A
#
# COMPACT_ATOMS: atom_id res chain seq x y z
N MET A 1 -17.69 13.48 46.77
CA MET A 1 -18.47 13.18 45.55
C MET A 1 -18.21 14.19 44.42
N LYS A 2 -18.28 15.50 44.69
CA LYS A 2 -18.10 16.58 43.69
C LYS A 2 -16.75 16.55 42.93
N HIS A 3 -15.64 16.20 43.60
CA HIS A 3 -14.33 16.08 42.93
C HIS A 3 -14.22 14.87 41.99
N LYS A 4 -14.84 13.74 42.35
CA LYS A 4 -14.86 12.54 41.50
C LYS A 4 -15.62 12.80 40.20
N ILE A 5 -16.73 13.56 40.28
CA ILE A 5 -17.52 13.98 39.12
C ILE A 5 -16.71 14.92 38.21
N LYS A 6 -15.98 15.90 38.78
CA LYS A 6 -15.12 16.79 37.99
C LYS A 6 -14.00 16.04 37.26
N ILE A 7 -13.38 15.05 37.92
CA ILE A 7 -12.34 14.21 37.30
C ILE A 7 -12.93 13.37 36.16
N LEU A 8 -14.13 12.81 36.35
CA LEU A 8 -14.79 12.00 35.34
C LEU A 8 -15.19 12.83 34.11
N VAL A 9 -15.71 14.04 34.32
CA VAL A 9 -16.03 14.97 33.23
C VAL A 9 -14.78 15.39 32.47
N LEU A 10 -13.67 15.66 33.17
CA LEU A 10 -12.39 16.03 32.55
C LEU A 10 -11.80 14.89 31.72
N ALA A 11 -11.86 13.65 32.23
CA ALA A 11 -11.41 12.46 31.49
C ALA A 11 -12.24 12.23 30.22
N LEU A 12 -13.57 12.41 30.32
CA LEU A 12 -14.47 12.25 29.18
C LEU A 12 -14.21 13.30 28.09
N THR A 13 -13.98 14.56 28.49
CA THR A 13 -13.61 15.61 27.53
C THR A 13 -12.28 15.33 26.84
N PHE A 14 -11.31 14.76 27.55
CA PHE A 14 -10.02 14.37 26.96
C PHE A 14 -10.16 13.24 25.94
N THR A 15 -11.03 12.26 26.20
CA THR A 15 -11.30 11.19 25.22
C THR A 15 -12.03 11.70 23.98
N LEU A 16 -12.89 12.71 24.12
CA LEU A 16 -13.64 13.28 23.00
C LEU A 16 -12.79 14.22 22.13
N LEU A 17 -11.80 14.89 22.73
CA LEU A 17 -10.87 15.79 22.02
C LEU A 17 -9.66 15.08 21.40
N MET A 18 -9.50 13.76 21.60
CA MET A 18 -8.45 13.02 20.90
C MET A 18 -8.73 13.05 19.39
N PRO A 19 -7.73 13.39 18.55
CA PRO A 19 -7.90 13.36 17.10
C PRO A 19 -8.29 11.93 16.68
N ALA A 20 -9.31 11.81 15.82
CA ALA A 20 -9.75 10.54 15.23
C ALA A 20 -8.62 9.74 14.55
N GLY A 21 -7.45 10.37 14.31
CA GLY A 21 -6.24 9.72 13.83
C GLY A 21 -5.57 8.73 14.80
N ALA A 22 -5.90 8.74 16.11
CA ALA A 22 -5.35 7.75 17.05
C ALA A 22 -6.05 6.38 16.97
N ALA A 23 -7.30 6.33 16.49
CA ALA A 23 -7.99 5.08 16.18
C ALA A 23 -7.58 4.50 14.80
N CYS A 24 -6.87 5.29 13.99
CA CYS A 24 -6.34 4.88 12.68
C CYS A 24 -4.85 4.51 12.73
N GLN A 25 -4.29 4.27 13.93
CA GLN A 25 -3.00 3.59 14.10
C GLN A 25 -3.25 2.10 14.37
N GLY A 26 -3.76 1.41 13.37
CA GLY A 26 -4.16 0.01 13.55
C GLY A 26 -4.29 -0.74 12.24
N GLY A 27 -3.35 -0.50 11.31
CA GLY A 27 -3.22 -1.26 10.07
C GLY A 27 -4.38 -1.06 9.10
N VAL A 28 -4.07 -0.68 7.86
CA VAL A 28 -4.85 -1.23 6.74
C VAL A 28 -4.85 -2.74 7.01
N PRO A 29 -5.98 -3.45 7.11
CA PRO A 29 -5.95 -4.88 7.33
C PRO A 29 -5.14 -5.48 6.18
N VAL A 30 -3.87 -5.76 6.45
CA VAL A 30 -3.00 -6.48 5.53
C VAL A 30 -3.57 -7.87 5.61
N TYR A 31 -4.31 -8.25 4.56
CA TYR A 31 -4.93 -9.55 4.44
C TYR A 31 -3.87 -10.62 4.66
N ASP A 32 -3.83 -11.15 5.88
CA ASP A 32 -2.91 -12.22 6.24
C ASP A 32 -3.38 -13.48 5.52
N ASN A 33 -2.59 -13.87 4.52
CA ASN A 33 -2.84 -14.97 3.59
C ASN A 33 -2.95 -16.35 4.27
N THR A 34 -2.69 -16.42 5.58
CA THR A 34 -2.94 -17.58 6.45
C THR A 34 -4.43 -17.83 6.73
N ASN A 35 -5.30 -16.82 6.67
CA ASN A 35 -6.74 -16.96 6.91
C ASN A 35 -7.49 -17.71 5.79
N PHE A 36 -6.99 -17.66 4.55
CA PHE A 36 -7.64 -18.36 3.44
C PHE A 36 -7.37 -19.88 3.50
N ILE A 37 -6.16 -20.30 3.85
CA ILE A 37 -5.80 -21.72 3.95
C ILE A 37 -6.54 -22.38 5.12
N SER A 38 -6.66 -21.69 6.26
CA SER A 38 -7.43 -22.18 7.41
C SER A 38 -8.93 -22.28 7.09
N PHE A 39 -9.48 -21.30 6.36
CA PHE A 39 -10.86 -21.32 5.88
C PHE A 39 -11.12 -22.44 4.86
N VAL A 40 -10.25 -22.61 3.87
CA VAL A 40 -10.34 -23.72 2.92
C VAL A 40 -10.25 -25.06 3.64
N LYS A 41 -9.35 -25.20 4.62
CA LYS A 41 -9.22 -26.43 5.41
C LYS A 41 -10.46 -26.70 6.27
N SER A 42 -11.03 -25.69 6.91
CA SER A 42 -12.27 -25.87 7.70
C SER A 42 -13.47 -26.19 6.81
N LEU A 43 -13.56 -25.59 5.63
CA LEU A 43 -14.52 -25.94 4.59
C LEU A 43 -14.31 -27.38 4.10
N LEU A 44 -13.08 -27.79 3.79
CA LEU A 44 -12.77 -29.15 3.37
C LEU A 44 -13.16 -30.17 4.45
N GLU A 45 -12.89 -29.85 5.71
CA GLU A 45 -13.17 -30.71 6.86
C GLU A 45 -14.67 -30.83 7.17
N SER A 46 -15.41 -29.71 7.06
CA SER A 46 -16.88 -29.68 7.19
C SER A 46 -17.62 -30.23 5.97
N GLY A 47 -17.01 -30.15 4.79
CA GLY A 47 -17.59 -30.53 3.50
C GLY A 47 -17.18 -31.89 2.96
N LYS A 48 -16.38 -32.69 3.69
CA LYS A 48 -15.89 -34.03 3.29
C LYS A 48 -16.99 -34.95 2.74
N GLN A 49 -18.25 -34.75 3.10
CA GLN A 49 -19.41 -35.52 2.62
C GLN A 49 -20.17 -34.89 1.44
N THR A 50 -19.89 -33.65 1.05
CA THR A 50 -20.66 -32.91 0.03
C THR A 50 -19.79 -32.57 -1.19
N SER A 51 -20.09 -33.18 -2.34
CA SER A 51 -19.33 -32.99 -3.57
C SER A 51 -19.38 -31.56 -4.13
N GLN A 52 -20.42 -30.79 -3.79
CA GLN A 52 -20.55 -29.39 -4.17
C GLN A 52 -19.59 -28.49 -3.40
N LEU A 53 -19.44 -28.68 -2.09
CA LEU A 53 -18.56 -27.85 -1.27
C LEU A 53 -17.08 -28.08 -1.61
N LEU A 54 -16.69 -29.32 -1.91
CA LEU A 54 -15.35 -29.63 -2.43
C LEU A 54 -15.06 -28.95 -3.78
N LYS A 55 -16.05 -28.85 -4.67
CA LYS A 55 -15.91 -28.10 -5.94
C LYS A 55 -15.74 -26.61 -5.67
N THR A 56 -16.49 -26.05 -4.73
CA THR A 56 -16.36 -24.64 -4.33
C THR A 56 -14.98 -24.35 -3.74
N VAL A 57 -14.46 -25.23 -2.88
CA VAL A 57 -13.11 -25.08 -2.32
C VAL A 57 -12.05 -25.08 -3.42
N LYS A 58 -12.08 -26.04 -4.35
CA LYS A 58 -11.14 -26.09 -5.49
C LYS A 58 -11.24 -24.85 -6.38
N PHE A 59 -12.45 -24.35 -6.61
CA PHE A 59 -12.66 -23.13 -7.36
C PHE A 59 -12.05 -21.91 -6.63
N LEU A 60 -12.22 -21.80 -5.30
CA LEU A 60 -11.60 -20.74 -4.51
C LEU A 60 -10.07 -20.82 -4.54
N GLU A 61 -9.49 -22.02 -4.46
CA GLU A 61 -8.04 -22.22 -4.59
C GLU A 61 -7.53 -21.75 -5.96
N GLN A 62 -8.21 -22.12 -7.04
CA GLN A 62 -7.85 -21.68 -8.39
C GLN A 62 -7.97 -20.15 -8.56
N GLN A 63 -9.01 -19.54 -7.99
CA GLN A 63 -9.16 -18.09 -8.01
C GLN A 63 -8.06 -17.38 -7.22
N LYS A 64 -7.63 -17.94 -6.08
CA LYS A 64 -6.48 -17.41 -5.33
C LYS A 64 -5.22 -17.41 -6.21
N GLU A 65 -4.91 -18.53 -6.86
CA GLU A 65 -3.74 -18.62 -7.74
C GLU A 65 -3.77 -17.59 -8.89
N ASN A 66 -4.96 -17.39 -9.48
CA ASN A 66 -5.14 -16.37 -10.51
C ASN A 66 -4.91 -14.94 -9.98
N ILE A 67 -5.40 -14.63 -8.77
CA ILE A 67 -5.19 -13.34 -8.12
C ILE A 67 -3.71 -13.12 -7.82
N ASP A 68 -3.01 -14.15 -7.33
CA ASP A 68 -1.57 -14.07 -7.04
C ASP A 68 -0.76 -13.76 -8.31
N LYS A 69 -1.07 -14.40 -9.44
CA LYS A 69 -0.45 -14.10 -10.75
C LYS A 69 -0.71 -12.66 -11.21
N VAL A 70 -1.95 -12.19 -11.10
CA VAL A 70 -2.32 -10.81 -11.49
C VAL A 70 -1.60 -9.80 -10.60
N ASN A 71 -1.50 -10.05 -9.30
CA ASN A 71 -0.78 -9.19 -8.36
C ASN A 71 0.70 -9.05 -8.73
N ASP A 72 1.35 -10.15 -9.13
CA ASP A 72 2.75 -10.10 -9.54
C ASP A 72 2.95 -9.30 -10.84
N VAL A 73 2.02 -9.41 -11.79
CA VAL A 73 2.01 -8.55 -12.99
C VAL A 73 1.82 -7.08 -12.61
N ILE A 74 0.90 -6.75 -11.70
CA ILE A 74 0.68 -5.37 -11.24
C ILE A 74 1.93 -4.80 -10.56
N LYS A 75 2.63 -5.59 -9.73
CA LYS A 75 3.89 -5.18 -9.11
C LYS A 75 4.95 -4.87 -10.17
N GLN A 76 5.08 -5.72 -11.19
CA GLN A 76 6.00 -5.50 -12.30
C GLN A 76 5.63 -4.24 -13.09
N LEU A 77 4.36 -4.04 -13.41
CA LEU A 77 3.89 -2.84 -14.10
C LEU A 77 4.18 -1.56 -13.29
N LYS A 78 3.98 -1.61 -11.97
CA LYS A 78 4.32 -0.49 -11.08
C LYS A 78 5.83 -0.19 -11.10
N ALA A 79 6.67 -1.22 -11.07
CA ALA A 79 8.13 -1.05 -11.18
C ALA A 79 8.53 -0.43 -12.53
N VAL A 80 7.90 -0.84 -13.64
CA VAL A 80 8.11 -0.24 -14.97
C VAL A 80 7.64 1.21 -15.00
N GLN A 81 6.50 1.54 -14.39
CA GLN A 81 5.99 2.90 -14.29
C GLN A 81 6.94 3.81 -13.51
N GLU A 82 7.49 3.34 -12.39
CA GLU A 82 8.50 4.06 -11.60
C GLU A 82 9.79 4.29 -12.41
N LEU A 83 10.24 3.29 -13.19
CA LEU A 83 11.38 3.43 -14.10
C LEU A 83 11.12 4.48 -15.18
N ALA A 84 9.94 4.48 -15.80
CA ALA A 84 9.56 5.46 -16.80
C ALA A 84 9.56 6.89 -16.24
N ASN A 85 8.99 7.08 -15.04
CA ASN A 85 8.97 8.37 -14.36
C ASN A 85 10.39 8.86 -14.01
N ASN A 86 11.26 7.98 -13.55
CA ASN A 86 12.66 8.32 -13.27
C ASN A 86 13.42 8.71 -14.54
N ASN A 87 13.20 7.99 -15.64
CA ASN A 87 13.80 8.32 -16.92
C ASN A 87 13.33 9.68 -17.46
N GLN A 88 12.04 10.01 -17.30
CA GLN A 88 11.53 11.32 -17.67
C GLN A 88 12.23 12.42 -16.88
N ARG A 89 12.40 12.24 -15.57
CA ARG A 89 13.13 13.20 -14.72
C ARG A 89 14.59 13.36 -15.14
N LEU A 90 15.27 12.26 -15.47
CA LEU A 90 16.64 12.31 -15.97
C LEU A 90 16.73 13.07 -17.29
N PHE A 91 15.78 12.84 -18.21
CA PHE A 91 15.70 13.56 -19.48
C PHE A 91 15.52 15.07 -19.26
N ASP A 92 14.63 15.47 -18.34
CA ASP A 92 14.37 16.88 -18.02
C ASP A 92 15.63 17.57 -17.46
N ILE A 93 16.39 16.89 -16.60
CA ILE A 93 17.66 17.40 -16.06
C ILE A 93 18.69 17.57 -17.18
N VAL A 94 18.95 16.53 -17.97
CA VAL A 94 19.92 16.60 -19.07
C VAL A 94 19.55 17.70 -20.07
N GLN A 95 18.26 17.83 -20.40
CA GLN A 95 17.78 18.90 -21.28
C GLN A 95 18.03 20.29 -20.69
N SER A 96 17.79 20.47 -19.39
CA SER A 96 18.05 21.73 -18.69
C SER A 96 19.53 22.07 -18.69
N ASP A 97 20.40 21.12 -18.33
CA ASP A 97 21.85 21.31 -18.25
C ASP A 97 22.45 21.67 -19.62
N LEU A 98 22.04 20.97 -20.67
CA LEU A 98 22.46 21.28 -22.04
C LEU A 98 22.04 22.71 -22.44
N ARG A 99 20.81 23.11 -22.10
CA ARG A 99 20.33 24.48 -22.36
C ARG A 99 21.14 25.51 -21.60
N GLU A 100 21.50 25.24 -20.34
CA GLU A 100 22.36 26.13 -19.56
C GLU A 100 23.75 26.27 -20.19
N ILE A 101 24.36 25.15 -20.61
CA ILE A 101 25.65 25.16 -21.28
C ILE A 101 25.59 25.99 -22.56
N PHE A 102 24.58 25.80 -23.41
CA PHE A 102 24.45 26.55 -24.66
C PHE A 102 24.14 28.04 -24.45
N ASN A 103 23.44 28.40 -23.38
CA ASN A 103 23.13 29.79 -23.05
C ASN A 103 24.20 30.46 -22.18
N SER A 104 25.22 29.72 -21.76
CA SER A 104 26.31 30.26 -20.97
C SER A 104 27.17 31.22 -21.81
N PRO A 105 27.71 32.31 -21.22
CA PRO A 105 28.64 33.19 -21.93
C PRO A 105 29.86 32.40 -22.43
N PRO A 106 30.37 32.68 -23.65
CA PRO A 106 31.57 32.02 -24.14
C PRO A 106 32.76 32.28 -23.20
N ILE A 107 33.46 31.21 -22.82
CA ILE A 107 34.60 31.23 -21.87
C ILE A 107 35.81 32.05 -22.40
N SER A 108 35.75 32.59 -23.62
CA SER A 108 36.75 33.53 -24.13
C SER A 108 36.51 34.93 -23.55
N ASN A 109 37.05 35.21 -22.35
CA ASN A 109 37.63 36.50 -21.91
C ASN A 109 37.74 36.64 -20.38
N GLN A 110 38.17 35.60 -19.67
CA GLN A 110 38.76 35.76 -18.34
C GLN A 110 40.29 35.61 -18.41
N LYS A 111 40.92 36.58 -19.05
CA LYS A 111 42.32 36.92 -18.81
C LYS A 111 42.38 38.39 -18.47
N LYS A 112 42.65 38.70 -17.21
CA LYS A 112 43.33 39.92 -16.81
C LYS A 112 44.25 39.62 -15.64
#